data_AF-A0A961T7D6-F1
#
_entry.id   AF-A0A961T7D6-F1
#
_cell.length_a   1.000
_cell.length_b   1.000
_cell.length_c   1.000
_cell.angle_alpha   90.00
_cell.angle_beta   90.00
_cell.angle_gamma   90.00
#
_symmetry.space_group_name_H-M   'P 1'
#
loop_
_entity.id
_entity.type
_entity.pdbx_description
1 polymer ?
#
loop_
_entity_poly.entity_id
_entity_poly.type
_entity_poly.pdbx_seq_one_letter_code
_entity_poly.pdbx_strand_id
1 'polypeptide(L)'
;MGKCMYCDDEICQFRQGYSSAQIDHILPVKKCPQLKWNIKNWIFCCSSCNGMKGDFDVLAENEDPMVQIENNRNELIKRVRSRLAAQINDRNSEYLAIRKIVQPTG
;
A
#
# COMPACT_ATOMS: atom_id res chain seq x y z
N MET A 1 11.47 -7.11 14.31
CA MET A 1 10.82 -8.09 13.40
C MET A 1 10.25 -7.29 12.21
N GLY A 2 10.32 -7.82 10.98
CA GLY A 2 10.00 -7.05 9.77
C GLY A 2 8.49 -6.96 9.55
N LYS A 3 7.88 -5.81 9.86
CA LYS A 3 6.46 -5.51 9.66
C LYS A 3 6.21 -4.77 8.36
N CYS A 4 5.07 -5.01 7.73
CA CYS A 4 4.59 -4.18 6.62
C CYS A 4 4.35 -2.74 7.11
N MET A 5 4.92 -1.74 6.46
CA MET A 5 4.70 -0.35 6.87
C MET A 5 3.30 0.21 6.53
N TYR A 6 2.52 -0.53 5.75
CA TYR A 6 1.15 -0.15 5.39
C TYR A 6 0.09 -0.83 6.27
N CYS A 7 0.15 -2.15 6.47
CA CYS A 7 -0.84 -2.88 7.27
C CYS A 7 -0.37 -3.28 8.68
N ASP A 8 0.90 -3.01 9.03
CA ASP A 8 1.55 -3.39 10.29
C ASP A 8 1.65 -4.90 10.58
N ASP A 9 1.23 -5.77 9.64
CA ASP A 9 1.38 -7.21 9.76
C ASP A 9 2.85 -7.65 9.80
N GLU A 10 3.14 -8.65 10.62
CA GLU A 10 4.47 -9.28 10.71
C GLU A 10 4.76 -10.12 9.45
N ILE A 11 5.64 -9.62 8.58
CA ILE A 11 6.00 -10.31 7.33
C ILE A 11 7.10 -11.35 7.59
N CYS A 12 8.11 -10.98 8.38
CA CYS A 12 9.30 -11.83 8.55
C CYS A 12 9.16 -12.89 9.65
N GLN A 13 7.96 -13.08 10.22
CA GLN A 13 7.74 -14.09 11.26
C GLN A 13 7.82 -15.52 10.72
N PHE A 14 7.41 -15.73 9.46
CA PHE A 14 7.39 -17.05 8.81
C PHE A 14 8.00 -16.98 7.41
N ARG A 15 8.56 -18.10 6.92
CA ARG A 15 9.18 -18.19 5.59
C ARG A 15 8.24 -17.81 4.44
N GLN A 16 6.96 -18.14 4.56
CA GLN A 16 5.93 -17.74 3.59
C GLN A 16 5.75 -16.22 3.55
N GLY A 17 5.72 -15.58 4.72
CA GLY A 17 5.67 -14.12 4.81
C GLY A 17 6.93 -13.46 4.24
N TYR A 18 8.12 -14.00 4.49
CA TYR A 18 9.36 -13.51 3.85
C TYR A 18 9.27 -13.49 2.31
N SER A 19 8.58 -14.47 1.71
CA SER A 19 8.39 -14.55 0.25
C SER A 19 7.42 -13.48 -0.29
N SER A 20 6.63 -12.85 0.57
CA SER A 20 5.76 -11.71 0.21
C SER A 20 6.39 -10.35 0.51
N ALA A 21 7.59 -10.31 1.08
CA ALA A 21 8.29 -9.07 1.38
C ALA A 21 8.71 -8.33 0.09
N GLN A 22 8.41 -7.04 0.02
CA GLN A 22 8.76 -6.17 -1.11
C GLN A 22 9.23 -4.79 -0.64
N ILE A 23 10.01 -4.14 -1.50
CA ILE A 23 10.29 -2.71 -1.40
C ILE A 23 9.37 -1.99 -2.39
N ASP A 24 8.50 -1.13 -1.86
CA ASP A 24 7.62 -0.26 -2.65
C ASP A 24 8.17 1.16 -2.70
N HIS A 25 7.80 1.89 -3.75
CA HIS A 25 7.99 3.33 -3.87
C HIS A 25 6.72 4.03 -3.38
N ILE A 26 6.81 4.80 -2.28
CA ILE A 26 5.68 5.55 -1.72
C ILE A 26 5.00 6.38 -2.81
N LEU A 27 5.78 7.16 -3.55
CA LEU A 27 5.38 7.83 -4.78
C LEU A 27 5.71 6.96 -6.00
N PRO A 28 4.73 6.59 -6.85
CA PRO A 28 4.96 5.69 -7.99
C PRO A 28 5.99 6.26 -8.97
N VAL A 29 7.00 5.44 -9.33
CA VAL A 29 8.07 5.85 -10.26
C VAL A 29 7.53 6.25 -11.64
N LYS A 30 6.41 5.67 -12.09
CA LYS A 30 5.78 6.06 -13.36
C LYS A 30 5.32 7.52 -13.38
N LYS A 31 4.97 8.07 -12.21
CA LYS A 31 4.51 9.46 -12.03
C LYS A 31 5.63 10.39 -11.56
N CYS A 32 6.55 9.86 -10.76
CA CYS A 32 7.68 10.58 -10.20
C CYS A 32 9.03 9.90 -10.56
N PRO A 33 9.43 9.90 -11.83
CA PRO A 33 10.63 9.17 -12.29
C PRO A 33 11.92 9.67 -11.64
N GLN A 34 11.99 10.95 -11.28
CA GLN A 34 13.12 11.57 -10.58
C GLN A 34 13.39 10.94 -9.19
N LEU A 35 12.40 10.26 -8.61
CA LEU A 35 12.49 9.61 -7.30
C LEU A 35 12.85 8.13 -7.36
N LYS A 36 13.12 7.56 -8.55
CA LYS A 36 13.37 6.12 -8.74
C LYS A 36 14.42 5.56 -7.76
N TRP A 37 15.52 6.29 -7.60
CA TRP A 37 16.67 5.91 -6.77
C TRP A 37 16.71 6.63 -5.42
N ASN A 38 15.68 7.42 -5.09
CA ASN A 38 15.61 8.09 -3.80
C ASN A 38 15.20 7.07 -2.72
N ILE A 39 16.13 6.70 -1.86
CA ILE A 39 15.92 5.72 -0.78
C ILE A 39 14.80 6.17 0.18
N LYS A 40 14.59 7.48 0.37
CA LYS A 40 13.48 7.96 1.22
C LYS A 40 12.11 7.66 0.62
N ASN A 41 12.04 7.48 -0.70
CA ASN A 41 10.84 7.02 -1.39
C ASN A 41 10.61 5.51 -1.22
N TRP A 42 11.58 4.75 -0.68
CA TRP A 42 11.43 3.31 -0.49
C TRP A 42 10.81 2.96 0.85
N ILE A 43 10.02 1.90 0.85
CA ILE A 43 9.39 1.37 2.05
C ILE A 43 9.25 -0.14 2.01
N PHE A 44 9.42 -0.78 3.17
CA PHE A 44 9.24 -2.21 3.33
C PHE A 44 7.75 -2.54 3.51
N CYS A 45 7.21 -3.41 2.67
CA CYS A 45 5.79 -3.76 2.68
C CYS A 45 5.55 -5.20 2.19
N CYS A 46 4.32 -5.70 2.32
CA CYS A 46 3.93 -6.97 1.74
C CYS A 46 3.45 -6.79 0.30
N SER A 47 3.59 -7.83 -0.52
CA SER A 47 3.20 -7.83 -1.92
C SER A 47 1.71 -7.54 -2.13
N SER A 48 0.86 -7.93 -1.20
CA SER A 48 -0.58 -7.62 -1.22
C SER A 48 -0.83 -6.10 -1.13
N CYS A 49 -0.18 -5.40 -0.20
CA CYS A 49 -0.34 -3.96 -0.06
C CYS A 49 0.26 -3.22 -1.27
N ASN A 50 1.45 -3.63 -1.71
CA ASN A 50 2.09 -3.04 -2.90
C ASN A 50 1.21 -3.17 -4.15
N GLY A 51 0.73 -4.38 -4.42
CA GLY A 51 -0.14 -4.66 -5.57
C GLY A 51 -1.49 -3.92 -5.49
N MET A 52 -2.08 -3.80 -4.30
CA MET A 52 -3.34 -3.09 -4.11
C MET A 52 -3.19 -1.56 -4.27
N LYS A 53 -2.07 -1.00 -3.80
CA LYS A 53 -1.71 0.41 -4.00
C LYS A 53 -1.54 0.71 -5.50
N GLY A 54 -0.79 -0.13 -6.23
CA GLY A 54 -0.51 0.07 -7.64
C GLY A 54 0.09 1.44 -7.93
N ASP A 55 -0.43 2.13 -8.95
CA ASP A 55 -0.01 3.47 -9.38
C ASP A 55 -0.84 4.60 -8.72
N PHE A 56 -1.39 4.37 -7.52
CA PHE A 56 -2.18 5.38 -6.79
C PHE A 56 -1.42 6.72 -6.69
N ASP A 57 -2.11 7.81 -7.02
CA ASP A 57 -1.57 9.15 -6.84
C ASP A 57 -1.63 9.55 -5.37
N VAL A 58 -0.47 9.60 -4.72
CA VAL A 58 -0.39 9.93 -3.29
C VAL A 58 -0.31 11.44 -3.08
N LEU A 59 0.14 12.19 -4.09
CA LEU A 59 0.29 13.63 -4.03
C LEU A 59 -1.06 14.32 -4.25
N ALA A 60 -1.27 15.41 -3.51
CA ALA A 60 -2.32 16.36 -3.81
C ALA A 60 -1.89 17.29 -4.96
N GLU A 61 -2.85 18.02 -5.52
CA GLU A 61 -2.56 19.00 -6.57
C GLU A 61 -1.50 20.01 -6.11
N ASN A 62 -0.54 20.28 -6.99
CA ASN A 62 0.56 21.24 -6.79
C ASN A 62 1.57 20.88 -5.67
N GLU A 63 1.56 19.66 -5.14
CA GLU A 63 2.61 19.22 -4.22
C GLU A 63 3.91 18.85 -4.97
N ASP A 64 5.04 19.38 -4.50
CA ASP A 64 6.36 18.99 -5.03
C ASP A 64 6.79 17.60 -4.50
N PRO A 65 7.07 16.62 -5.38
CA PRO A 65 7.42 15.26 -4.95
C PRO A 65 8.67 15.17 -4.06
N MET A 66 9.70 15.98 -4.33
CA MET A 66 10.96 15.96 -3.57
C MET A 66 10.73 16.53 -2.18
N VAL A 67 10.04 17.68 -2.08
CA VAL A 67 9.70 18.31 -0.80
C VAL A 67 8.83 17.39 0.06
N GLN A 68 7.84 16.71 -0.54
CA GLN A 68 6.96 15.82 0.20
C GLN A 68 7.68 14.56 0.70
N ILE A 69 8.56 13.96 -0.11
CA ILE A 69 9.36 12.81 0.35
C ILE A 69 10.35 13.21 1.45
N GLU A 70 10.93 14.41 1.36
CA GLU A 70 11.92 14.88 2.32
C GLU A 70 11.28 15.22 3.68
N ASN A 71 10.16 15.95 3.65
CA ASN A 71 9.60 16.57 4.86
C ASN A 71 8.33 15.87 5.37
N ASN A 72 7.57 15.19 4.50
CA ASN A 72 6.22 14.70 4.79
C ASN A 72 6.06 13.20 4.55
N ARG A 73 7.15 12.43 4.55
CA ARG A 73 7.15 10.99 4.26
C ARG A 73 6.10 10.20 5.05
N ASN A 74 5.96 10.46 6.35
CA ASN A 74 4.99 9.77 7.19
C ASN A 74 3.54 10.11 6.81
N GLU A 75 3.29 11.33 6.34
CA GLU A 75 1.97 11.73 5.88
C GLU A 75 1.60 11.03 4.56
N LEU A 76 2.56 10.92 3.63
CA LEU A 76 2.38 10.14 2.40
C LEU A 76 2.06 8.66 2.72
N ILE A 77 2.74 8.06 3.70
CA ILE A 77 2.44 6.70 4.17
C ILE A 77 1.00 6.61 4.70
N LYS A 78 0.55 7.57 5.52
CA LYS A 78 -0.83 7.59 6.02
C LYS A 78 -1.85 7.67 4.88
N ARG A 79 -1.61 8.49 3.86
CA ARG A 79 -2.50 8.58 2.68
C ARG A 79 -2.64 7.23 1.98
N VAL A 80 -1.53 6.51 1.80
CA VAL A 80 -1.55 5.13 1.28
C VAL A 80 -2.34 4.20 2.21
N ARG A 81 -2.11 4.26 3.52
CA ARG A 81 -2.83 3.42 4.50
C ARG A 81 -4.33 3.63 4.45
N SER A 82 -4.77 4.90 4.42
CA SER A 82 -6.19 5.25 4.31
C SER A 82 -6.80 4.73 3.01
N ARG A 83 -6.08 4.84 1.89
CA ARG A 83 -6.51 4.31 0.59
C ARG A 83 -6.68 2.80 0.61
N LEU A 84 -5.70 2.06 1.16
CA LEU A 84 -5.75 0.61 1.26
C LEU A 84 -6.88 0.14 2.18
N ALA A 85 -7.08 0.80 3.32
CA ALA A 85 -8.18 0.50 4.23
C ALA A 85 -9.54 0.64 3.53
N ALA A 86 -9.74 1.70 2.74
CA ALA A 86 -10.95 1.86 1.93
C ALA A 86 -11.12 0.71 0.92
N GLN A 87 -10.07 0.36 0.17
CA GLN A 87 -10.13 -0.76 -0.81
C GLN A 87 -10.45 -2.11 -0.15
N ILE A 88 -9.89 -2.38 1.03
CA ILE A 88 -10.16 -3.61 1.79
C ILE A 88 -11.62 -3.64 2.23
N ASN A 89 -12.15 -2.53 2.75
CA ASN A 89 -13.55 -2.45 3.17
C ASN A 89 -14.52 -2.62 2.00
N ASP A 90 -14.22 -2.02 0.85
CA ASP A 90 -15.03 -2.15 -0.37
C ASP A 90 -15.09 -3.62 -0.83
N ARG A 91 -13.92 -4.28 -0.93
CA ARG A 91 -13.82 -5.70 -1.32
C ARG A 91 -14.49 -6.64 -0.33
N ASN A 92 -14.38 -6.38 0.97
CA ASN A 92 -15.07 -7.17 1.99
C ASN A 92 -16.59 -7.03 1.87
N SER A 93 -17.08 -5.82 1.58
CA SER A 93 -18.51 -5.58 1.35
C SER A 93 -19.02 -6.31 0.11
N GLU A 94 -18.25 -6.29 -0.99
CA GLU A 94 -18.53 -7.06 -2.20
C GLU A 94 -18.55 -8.57 -1.94
N TYR A 95 -17.55 -9.10 -1.23
CA TYR A 95 -17.49 -10.52 -0.85
C TYR A 95 -18.72 -10.94 -0.04
N LEU A 96 -19.13 -10.13 0.94
CA LEU A 96 -20.33 -10.40 1.75
C LEU A 96 -21.60 -10.37 0.91
N ALA A 97 -21.69 -9.50 -0.10
CA ALA A 97 -22.83 -9.46 -1.02
C ALA A 97 -22.88 -10.72 -1.90
N ILE A 98 -21.75 -11.13 -2.51
CA ILE A 98 -21.68 -12.33 -3.34
C ILE A 98 -21.98 -13.59 -2.52
N ARG A 99 -21.43 -13.69 -1.30
CA ARG A 99 -21.66 -14.84 -0.42
C ARG A 99 -23.14 -15.06 -0.12
N LYS A 100 -23.94 -14.00 0.01
CA LYS A 100 -25.41 -14.10 0.19
C LYS A 100 -26.13 -14.66 -1.02
N ILE A 101 -25.59 -14.49 -2.22
CA ILE A 101 -26.17 -15.01 -3.48
C ILE A 101 -25.82 -16.49 -3.66
N VAL A 102 -24.58 -16.87 -3.33
CA VAL A 102 -24.05 -18.21 -3.61
C VAL A 102 -24.40 -19.23 -2.51
N GLN A 103 -24.68 -18.77 -1.28
CA GLN A 103 -25.17 -19.69 -0.25
C GLN A 103 -26.62 -20.08 -0.53
N PRO A 104 -26.96 -21.38 -0.65
CA PRO A 104 -28.33 -21.80 -0.84
C PRO A 104 -29.16 -21.30 0.34
N THR A 105 -30.25 -20.57 0.07
CA THR A 105 -31.40 -20.61 0.98
C THR A 105 -31.78 -22.07 1.12
N GLY A 106 -31.70 -22.58 2.36
CA GLY A 106 -31.82 -24.00 2.68
C GLY A 106 -33.02 -24.72 2.09
#